data_AF-A0A326RS49-F1
#
_entry.id   AF-A0A326RS49-F1
#
_cell.length_a   1.000
_cell.length_b   1.000
_cell.length_c   1.000
_cell.angle_alpha   90.00
_cell.angle_beta   90.00
_cell.angle_gamma   90.00
#
_symmetry.space_group_name_H-M   'P 1'
#
loop_
_entity.id
_entity.type
_entity.pdbx_description
1 polymer ?
#
loop_
_entity_poly.entity_id
_entity_poly.type
_entity_poly.pdbx_seq_one_letter_code
_entity_poly.pdbx_strand_id
1 'polypeptide(L)'
;MERIFSKETLRDYWIQHPELEQHLKVWYETVTKSSWKNPNDVKATFANASILKEGRVVFNIKGNSFRLVTRINYEKQWVFIRFIGTHQEYDKKTPTPFEMEIKPIKTEADYKRALKRLEVIFDAPVGSSESDEADILALLIENYENKHFPIEAPDPIEAIKIRMEQLSLKQNDLADAMGGSNRVSEILNRKRKLTLEMVRNLTGKLNLSAEVLIQDYKLTV
;
A
#
# COMPACT_ATOMS: atom_id res chain seq x y z
N MET A 1 -4.95 -4.06 10.92
CA MET A 1 -3.86 -3.86 9.95
C MET A 1 -4.18 -4.74 8.78
N GLU A 2 -4.12 -4.19 7.57
CA GLU A 2 -4.44 -4.95 6.36
C GLU A 2 -3.27 -5.87 5.99
N ARG A 3 -3.57 -7.10 5.58
CA ARG A 3 -2.59 -8.02 5.00
C ARG A 3 -2.57 -7.84 3.48
N ILE A 4 -1.40 -7.48 2.94
CA ILE A 4 -1.23 -7.20 1.51
C ILE A 4 -0.52 -8.38 0.84
N PHE A 5 -1.09 -8.87 -0.27
CA PHE A 5 -0.55 -9.96 -1.08
C PHE A 5 -0.13 -9.49 -2.48
N SER A 6 0.76 -10.26 -3.09
CA SER A 6 1.42 -9.98 -4.37
C SER A 6 2.35 -8.75 -4.30
N LYS A 7 3.15 -8.65 -3.23
CA LYS A 7 4.07 -7.53 -2.98
C LYS A 7 5.14 -7.38 -4.06
N GLU A 8 5.55 -8.49 -4.66
CA GLU A 8 6.43 -8.53 -5.81
C GLU A 8 5.94 -7.62 -6.95
N THR A 9 4.62 -7.52 -7.18
CA THR A 9 4.05 -6.64 -8.20
C THR A 9 4.43 -5.17 -7.99
N LEU A 10 4.51 -4.71 -6.72
CA LEU A 10 4.98 -3.34 -6.42
C LEU A 10 6.47 -3.20 -6.76
N ARG A 11 7.27 -4.20 -6.39
CA ARG A 11 8.72 -4.18 -6.56
C ARG A 11 9.13 -4.21 -8.01
N ASP A 12 8.58 -5.15 -8.78
CA ASP A 12 8.90 -5.29 -10.19
C ASP A 12 8.51 -4.03 -10.96
N TYR A 13 7.37 -3.43 -10.61
CA TYR A 13 6.91 -2.22 -11.26
C TYR A 13 7.78 -1.01 -10.93
N TRP A 14 8.18 -0.81 -9.67
CA TRP A 14 9.09 0.31 -9.35
C TRP A 14 10.52 0.10 -9.87
N ILE A 15 10.95 -1.15 -10.14
CA ILE A 15 12.28 -1.40 -10.72
C ILE A 15 12.31 -0.86 -12.15
N GLN A 16 11.20 -1.03 -12.88
CA GLN A 16 11.01 -0.51 -14.23
C GLN A 16 10.66 0.98 -14.25
N HIS A 17 10.01 1.47 -13.18
CA HIS A 17 9.59 2.86 -13.00
C HIS A 17 10.06 3.42 -11.64
N PRO A 18 11.36 3.74 -11.47
CA PRO A 18 11.92 4.15 -10.18
C PRO A 18 11.24 5.38 -9.56
N GLU A 19 10.65 6.25 -10.38
CA GLU A 19 9.94 7.42 -9.90
C GLU A 19 8.62 7.11 -9.18
N LEU A 20 8.14 5.87 -9.27
CA LEU A 20 6.96 5.38 -8.55
C LEU A 20 7.30 4.72 -7.21
N GLU A 21 8.58 4.43 -6.94
CA GLU A 21 9.00 3.70 -5.74
C GLU A 21 8.41 4.32 -4.47
N GLN A 22 8.64 5.62 -4.27
CA GLN A 22 8.15 6.33 -3.08
C GLN A 22 6.61 6.37 -3.02
N HIS A 23 5.94 6.50 -4.15
CA HIS A 23 4.47 6.50 -4.20
C HIS A 23 3.89 5.14 -3.78
N LEU A 24 4.50 4.04 -4.26
CA LEU A 24 4.08 2.68 -3.93
C LEU A 24 4.44 2.30 -2.49
N LYS A 25 5.60 2.74 -1.98
CA LYS A 25 5.97 2.60 -0.56
C LYS A 25 5.00 3.33 0.36
N VAL A 26 4.62 4.57 0.03
CA VAL A 26 3.61 5.33 0.79
C VAL A 26 2.25 4.65 0.76
N TRP A 27 1.82 4.17 -0.41
CA TRP A 27 0.58 3.39 -0.50
C TRP A 27 0.65 2.14 0.39
N TYR A 28 1.72 1.34 0.27
CA TYR A 28 1.88 0.12 1.05
C TYR A 28 1.84 0.39 2.55
N GLU A 29 2.57 1.40 3.02
CA GLU A 29 2.58 1.78 4.44
C GLU A 29 1.19 2.22 4.91
N THR A 30 0.53 3.10 4.14
CA THR A 30 -0.80 3.61 4.50
C THR A 30 -1.82 2.47 4.59
N VAL A 31 -1.78 1.53 3.65
CA VAL A 31 -2.70 0.38 3.63
C VAL A 31 -2.39 -0.60 4.76
N THR A 32 -1.13 -0.94 4.99
CA THR A 32 -0.73 -1.88 6.05
C THR A 32 -1.24 -1.42 7.42
N LYS A 33 -1.17 -0.12 7.71
CA LYS A 33 -1.63 0.46 8.98
C LYS A 33 -3.14 0.73 9.02
N SER A 34 -3.85 0.56 7.91
CA SER A 34 -5.30 0.74 7.85
C SER A 34 -6.06 -0.41 8.51
N SER A 35 -7.35 -0.19 8.74
CA SER A 35 -8.30 -1.21 9.23
C SER A 35 -9.67 -0.93 8.62
N TRP A 36 -9.79 -1.22 7.33
CA TRP A 36 -10.97 -0.93 6.53
C TRP A 36 -12.01 -2.04 6.70
N LYS A 37 -13.22 -1.66 7.13
CA LYS A 37 -14.36 -2.57 7.28
C LYS A 37 -15.32 -2.49 6.10
N ASN A 38 -15.23 -1.43 5.31
CA ASN A 38 -16.11 -1.19 4.18
C ASN A 38 -15.47 -0.18 3.19
N PRO A 39 -16.04 -0.01 1.98
CA PRO A 39 -15.50 0.91 0.98
C PRO A 39 -15.44 2.39 1.39
N ASN A 40 -16.27 2.84 2.34
CA ASN A 40 -16.23 4.23 2.81
C ASN A 40 -14.95 4.50 3.61
N ASP A 41 -14.44 3.50 4.35
CA ASP A 41 -13.19 3.64 5.10
C ASP A 41 -11.99 3.80 4.14
N VAL A 42 -12.03 3.09 3.01
CA VAL A 42 -11.05 3.26 1.92
C VAL A 42 -11.10 4.69 1.39
N LYS A 43 -12.32 5.21 1.12
CA LYS A 43 -12.52 6.57 0.64
C LYS A 43 -12.13 7.65 1.66
N ALA A 44 -12.30 7.38 2.95
CA ALA A 44 -11.82 8.27 4.00
C ALA A 44 -10.29 8.37 4.01
N THR A 45 -9.60 7.28 3.64
CA THR A 45 -8.13 7.23 3.57
C THR A 45 -7.58 7.77 2.24
N PHE A 46 -8.27 7.44 1.15
CA PHE A 46 -7.94 7.75 -0.24
C PHE A 46 -9.18 8.29 -0.96
N ALA A 47 -9.46 9.58 -0.81
CA ALA A 47 -10.64 10.24 -1.39
C ALA A 47 -10.81 9.99 -2.90
N ASN A 48 -9.69 9.94 -3.62
CA ASN A 48 -9.64 9.76 -5.07
C ASN A 48 -9.68 8.29 -5.54
N ALA A 49 -9.70 7.31 -4.64
CA ALA A 49 -9.76 5.89 -5.02
C ALA A 49 -11.10 5.56 -5.68
N SER A 50 -11.11 4.75 -6.74
CA SER A 50 -12.35 4.29 -7.38
C SER A 50 -12.78 2.96 -6.77
N ILE A 51 -14.00 2.91 -6.23
CA ILE A 51 -14.60 1.68 -5.71
C ILE A 51 -15.39 1.03 -6.84
N LEU A 52 -15.10 -0.23 -7.13
CA LEU A 52 -15.77 -1.03 -8.15
C LEU A 52 -16.50 -2.21 -7.48
N LYS A 53 -17.21 -3.01 -8.30
CA LYS A 53 -17.89 -4.23 -7.84
C LYS A 53 -16.89 -5.28 -7.33
N GLU A 54 -17.39 -6.23 -6.54
CA GLU A 54 -16.65 -7.42 -6.07
C GLU A 54 -15.35 -7.07 -5.33
N GLY A 55 -15.42 -6.07 -4.45
CA GLY A 55 -14.28 -5.65 -3.62
C GLY A 55 -13.12 -5.02 -4.41
N ARG A 56 -13.27 -4.78 -5.71
CA ARG A 56 -12.19 -4.17 -6.51
C ARG A 56 -12.07 -2.68 -6.21
N VAL A 57 -10.84 -2.24 -5.94
CA VAL A 57 -10.51 -0.83 -5.72
C VAL A 57 -9.37 -0.42 -6.64
N VAL A 58 -9.45 0.79 -7.18
CA VAL A 58 -8.40 1.37 -8.02
C VAL A 58 -7.86 2.62 -7.36
N PHE A 59 -6.57 2.63 -7.05
CA PHE A 59 -5.87 3.76 -6.48
C PHE A 59 -5.14 4.56 -7.56
N ASN A 60 -5.19 5.88 -7.43
CA ASN A 60 -4.44 6.79 -8.28
C ASN A 60 -3.03 6.94 -7.74
N ILE A 61 -2.04 6.69 -8.58
CA ILE A 61 -0.61 6.78 -8.23
C ILE A 61 0.03 7.88 -9.09
N LYS A 62 0.89 8.69 -8.48
CA LYS A 62 1.64 9.81 -9.09
C LYS A 62 0.72 10.74 -9.90
N GLY A 63 -0.07 11.56 -9.24
CA GLY A 63 -0.91 12.57 -9.87
C GLY A 63 -1.91 12.01 -10.87
N ASN A 64 -2.47 10.82 -10.57
CA ASN A 64 -3.42 10.13 -11.47
C ASN A 64 -2.79 9.60 -12.78
N SER A 65 -1.46 9.53 -12.90
CA SER A 65 -0.78 9.02 -14.08
C SER A 65 -0.82 7.48 -14.18
N PHE A 66 -0.83 6.81 -13.02
CA PHE A 66 -0.86 5.36 -12.93
C PHE A 66 -2.04 4.87 -12.09
N ARG A 67 -2.41 3.60 -12.29
CA ARG A 67 -3.46 2.91 -11.54
C ARG A 67 -2.86 1.70 -10.84
N LEU A 68 -3.10 1.61 -9.54
CA LEU A 68 -2.88 0.40 -8.77
C LEU A 68 -4.24 -0.24 -8.50
N VAL A 69 -4.48 -1.41 -9.10
CA VAL A 69 -5.73 -2.15 -8.99
C VAL A 69 -5.57 -3.23 -7.92
N THR A 70 -6.50 -3.26 -6.97
CA THR A 70 -6.56 -4.27 -5.92
C THR A 70 -7.93 -4.91 -5.84
N ARG A 71 -7.98 -6.07 -5.18
CA ARG A 71 -9.22 -6.67 -4.64
C ARG A 71 -9.10 -6.67 -3.12
N ILE A 72 -10.14 -6.22 -2.43
CA ILE A 72 -10.17 -6.10 -0.98
C ILE A 72 -11.26 -7.01 -0.43
N ASN A 73 -10.87 -7.86 0.51
CA ASN A 73 -11.79 -8.61 1.36
C ASN A 73 -11.83 -7.91 2.72
N TYR A 74 -12.91 -7.16 2.96
CA TYR A 74 -13.08 -6.33 4.16
C TYR A 74 -13.30 -7.15 5.44
N GLU A 75 -13.86 -8.36 5.33
CA GLU A 75 -14.10 -9.24 6.47
C GLU A 75 -12.78 -9.80 7.00
N LYS A 76 -11.90 -10.23 6.08
CA LYS A 76 -10.57 -10.76 6.42
C LYS A 76 -9.46 -9.71 6.56
N GLN A 77 -9.76 -8.43 6.24
CA GLN A 77 -8.78 -7.33 6.18
C GLN A 77 -7.62 -7.63 5.23
N TRP A 78 -7.95 -8.12 4.05
CA TRP A 78 -6.99 -8.57 3.04
C TRP A 78 -7.03 -7.68 1.81
N VAL A 79 -5.86 -7.37 1.26
CA VAL A 79 -5.69 -6.62 0.02
C VAL A 79 -4.83 -7.41 -0.94
N PHE A 80 -5.40 -7.82 -2.07
CA PHE A 80 -4.69 -8.52 -3.13
C PHE A 80 -4.32 -7.52 -4.24
N ILE A 81 -3.03 -7.33 -4.51
CA ILE A 81 -2.58 -6.49 -5.63
C ILE A 81 -2.78 -7.27 -6.93
N ARG A 82 -3.55 -6.70 -7.85
CA ARG A 82 -3.88 -7.34 -9.13
C ARG A 82 -3.01 -6.84 -10.26
N PHE A 83 -2.74 -5.54 -10.28
CA PHE A 83 -2.10 -4.89 -11.41
C PHE A 83 -1.61 -3.48 -11.04
N ILE A 84 -0.50 -3.06 -11.65
CA ILE A 84 -0.05 -1.67 -11.69
C ILE A 84 0.22 -1.33 -13.15
N GLY A 85 -0.28 -0.19 -13.60
CA GLY A 85 -0.02 0.26 -14.96
C GLY A 85 -0.81 1.49 -15.36
N THR A 86 -0.75 1.80 -16.64
CA THR A 86 -1.61 2.80 -17.27
C THR A 86 -3.02 2.25 -17.46
N HIS A 87 -3.99 3.13 -17.74
CA HIS A 87 -5.37 2.72 -18.00
C HIS A 87 -5.50 1.78 -19.22
N GLN A 88 -4.54 1.82 -20.16
CA GLN A 88 -4.57 1.09 -21.43
C GLN A 88 -4.07 -0.36 -21.32
N GLU A 89 -3.26 -0.66 -20.30
CA GLU A 89 -2.59 -1.96 -20.13
C GLU A 89 -3.42 -2.99 -19.33
N TYR A 90 -4.64 -2.60 -18.93
CA TYR A 90 -5.47 -3.41 -18.05
C TYR A 90 -6.29 -4.46 -18.83
N ASP A 91 -5.81 -5.71 -18.86
CA ASP A 91 -6.59 -6.87 -19.29
C ASP A 91 -7.09 -7.70 -18.09
N LYS A 92 -8.37 -8.06 -18.08
CA LYS A 92 -9.00 -8.82 -16.97
C LYS A 92 -8.91 -10.32 -17.27
N LYS A 93 -8.05 -11.04 -16.54
CA LYS A 93 -8.12 -12.51 -16.48
C LYS A 93 -8.45 -12.95 -15.06
N THR A 94 -9.61 -13.60 -14.91
CA THR A 94 -9.97 -14.31 -13.68
C THR A 94 -9.19 -15.63 -13.65
N PRO A 95 -8.57 -16.00 -12.51
CA PRO A 95 -7.93 -17.28 -12.39
C PRO A 95 -8.98 -18.40 -12.51
N THR A 96 -8.62 -19.44 -13.24
CA THR A 96 -9.41 -20.68 -13.32
C THR A 96 -9.32 -21.43 -11.98
N PRO A 97 -10.45 -21.90 -11.41
CA PRO A 97 -10.43 -22.74 -10.21
C PRO A 97 -9.61 -24.01 -10.41
N PHE A 98 -8.83 -24.38 -9.39
CA PHE A 98 -8.08 -25.63 -9.32
C PHE A 98 -7.84 -25.97 -7.85
N GLU A 99 -7.73 -27.25 -7.53
CA GLU A 99 -7.36 -27.71 -6.18
C GLU A 99 -5.83 -27.78 -6.03
N MET A 100 -5.35 -27.62 -4.80
CA MET A 100 -3.94 -27.80 -4.49
C MET A 100 -3.76 -28.46 -3.13
N GLU A 101 -2.72 -29.28 -3.01
CA GLU A 101 -2.23 -29.72 -1.71
C GLU A 101 -1.42 -28.60 -1.06
N ILE A 102 -1.81 -28.20 0.16
CA ILE A 102 -1.12 -27.15 0.90
C ILE A 102 0.22 -27.71 1.40
N LYS A 103 1.31 -26.99 1.11
CA LYS A 103 2.66 -27.32 1.53
C LYS A 103 3.47 -26.05 1.80
N PRO A 104 4.58 -26.12 2.56
CA PRO A 104 5.47 -24.98 2.74
C PRO A 104 5.95 -24.39 1.41
N ILE A 105 5.90 -23.07 1.27
CA ILE A 105 6.37 -22.35 0.08
C ILE A 105 7.89 -22.24 0.14
N LYS A 106 8.59 -22.95 -0.76
CA LYS A 106 10.07 -22.97 -0.81
C LYS A 106 10.64 -22.36 -2.09
N THR A 107 9.87 -22.38 -3.17
CA THR A 107 10.28 -21.91 -4.48
C THR A 107 9.35 -20.81 -4.98
N GLU A 108 9.82 -20.01 -5.94
CA GLU A 108 8.99 -19.03 -6.62
C GLU A 108 7.76 -19.70 -7.29
N ALA A 109 7.95 -20.90 -7.87
CA ALA A 109 6.85 -21.67 -8.47
C ALA A 109 5.79 -22.09 -7.43
N ASP A 110 6.18 -22.43 -6.20
CA ASP A 110 5.22 -22.68 -5.12
C ASP A 110 4.46 -21.41 -4.75
N TYR A 111 5.17 -20.29 -4.66
CA TYR A 111 4.59 -18.99 -4.32
C TYR A 111 3.57 -18.53 -5.37
N LYS A 112 3.91 -18.59 -6.66
CA LYS A 112 2.98 -18.21 -7.75
C LYS A 112 1.75 -19.11 -7.77
N ARG A 113 1.91 -20.41 -7.49
CA ARG A 113 0.76 -21.34 -7.36
C ARG A 113 -0.12 -20.99 -6.16
N ALA A 114 0.48 -20.71 -5.01
CA ALA A 114 -0.24 -20.31 -3.80
C ALA A 114 -1.02 -19.01 -4.02
N LEU A 115 -0.41 -17.98 -4.64
CA LEU A 115 -1.09 -16.74 -5.01
C LEU A 115 -2.30 -16.99 -5.92
N LYS A 116 -2.13 -17.83 -6.96
CA LYS A 116 -3.21 -18.15 -7.89
C LYS A 116 -4.37 -18.86 -7.18
N ARG A 117 -4.08 -19.78 -6.25
CA ARG A 117 -5.12 -20.45 -5.46
C ARG A 117 -5.80 -19.49 -4.51
N LEU A 118 -5.03 -18.71 -3.73
CA LEU A 118 -5.58 -17.72 -2.82
C LEU A 118 -6.53 -16.76 -3.54
N GLU A 119 -6.20 -16.36 -4.77
CA GLU A 119 -7.06 -15.48 -5.55
C GLU A 119 -8.42 -16.12 -5.91
N VAL A 120 -8.46 -17.43 -6.15
CA VAL A 120 -9.69 -18.19 -6.42
C VAL A 120 -10.59 -18.23 -5.17
N ILE A 121 -10.00 -18.52 -4.01
CA ILE A 121 -10.72 -18.69 -2.73
C ILE A 121 -10.70 -17.42 -1.85
N PHE A 122 -10.37 -16.27 -2.45
CA PHE A 122 -10.11 -15.02 -1.71
C PHE A 122 -11.31 -14.53 -0.91
N ASP A 123 -12.50 -14.73 -1.44
CA ASP A 123 -13.79 -14.36 -0.83
C ASP A 123 -14.57 -15.62 -0.36
N ALA A 124 -13.85 -16.72 -0.07
CA ALA A 124 -14.49 -17.91 0.48
C ALA A 124 -15.24 -17.56 1.78
N PRO A 125 -16.51 -18.02 1.94
CA PRO A 125 -17.31 -17.71 3.13
C PRO A 125 -16.61 -18.14 4.42
N VAL A 126 -16.59 -17.27 5.43
CA VAL A 126 -15.98 -17.59 6.72
C VAL A 126 -16.63 -18.85 7.31
N GLY A 127 -15.78 -19.77 7.79
CA GLY A 127 -16.20 -21.08 8.31
C GLY A 127 -16.34 -22.18 7.26
N SER A 128 -16.12 -21.90 5.98
CA SER A 128 -15.97 -22.93 4.94
C SER A 128 -14.57 -23.56 4.95
N SER A 129 -14.44 -24.77 4.39
CA SER A 129 -13.15 -25.42 4.16
C SER A 129 -12.20 -24.56 3.30
N GLU A 130 -12.74 -23.89 2.30
CA GLU A 130 -11.98 -22.98 1.44
C GLU A 130 -11.53 -21.73 2.20
N SER A 131 -12.28 -21.27 3.21
CA SER A 131 -11.84 -20.17 4.08
C SER A 131 -10.64 -20.59 4.92
N ASP A 132 -10.68 -21.77 5.52
CA ASP A 132 -9.56 -22.31 6.31
C ASP A 132 -8.31 -22.48 5.44
N GLU A 133 -8.48 -23.02 4.23
CA GLU A 133 -7.40 -23.09 3.23
C GLU A 133 -6.84 -21.70 2.90
N ALA A 134 -7.71 -20.72 2.65
CA ALA A 134 -7.31 -19.36 2.33
C ALA A 134 -6.48 -18.73 3.46
N ASP A 135 -6.85 -18.97 4.72
CA ASP A 135 -6.14 -18.43 5.89
C ASP A 135 -4.74 -19.03 6.04
N ILE A 136 -4.61 -20.34 5.78
CA ILE A 136 -3.31 -21.02 5.77
C ILE A 136 -2.44 -20.50 4.63
N LEU A 137 -2.98 -20.39 3.41
CA LEU A 137 -2.25 -19.86 2.26
C LEU A 137 -1.81 -18.41 2.50
N ALA A 138 -2.69 -17.58 3.04
CA ALA A 138 -2.39 -16.19 3.39
C ALA A 138 -1.17 -16.09 4.32
N LEU A 139 -1.10 -16.93 5.35
CA LEU A 139 0.04 -16.95 6.27
C LEU A 139 1.34 -17.39 5.57
N LEU A 140 1.27 -18.45 4.75
CA LEU A 140 2.43 -18.97 4.03
C LEU A 140 2.96 -17.97 3.00
N ILE A 141 2.06 -17.32 2.26
CA ILE A 141 2.37 -16.28 1.28
C ILE A 141 3.01 -15.08 1.98
N GLU A 142 2.38 -14.56 3.04
CA GLU A 142 2.91 -13.42 3.80
C GLU A 142 4.33 -13.68 4.31
N ASN A 143 4.58 -14.85 4.89
CA ASN A 143 5.91 -15.22 5.37
C ASN A 143 6.94 -15.29 4.23
N TYR A 144 6.55 -15.86 3.08
CA TYR A 144 7.42 -15.90 1.90
C TYR A 144 7.72 -14.49 1.38
N GLU A 145 6.71 -13.64 1.26
CA GLU A 145 6.85 -12.26 0.76
C GLU A 145 7.67 -11.38 1.69
N ASN A 146 7.51 -11.51 3.01
CA ASN A 146 8.30 -10.73 3.96
C ASN A 146 9.80 -11.05 3.87
N LYS A 147 10.15 -12.29 3.48
CA LYS A 147 11.54 -12.71 3.28
C LYS A 147 12.09 -12.30 1.90
N HIS A 148 11.31 -12.46 0.84
CA HIS A 148 11.81 -12.30 -0.55
C HIS A 148 11.51 -10.93 -1.15
N PHE A 149 10.40 -10.32 -0.74
CA PHE A 149 9.92 -9.04 -1.24
C PHE A 149 9.68 -8.03 -0.09
N PRO A 150 10.67 -7.81 0.81
CA PRO A 150 10.52 -6.79 1.84
C PRO A 150 10.29 -5.42 1.19
N ILE A 151 9.38 -4.65 1.78
CA ILE A 151 9.10 -3.28 1.39
C ILE A 151 9.57 -2.40 2.54
N GLU A 152 10.64 -1.65 2.28
CA GLU A 152 11.15 -0.66 3.21
C GLU A 152 10.20 0.54 3.31
N ALA A 153 10.24 1.22 4.44
CA ALA A 153 9.47 2.44 4.62
C ALA A 153 9.91 3.53 3.61
N PRO A 154 8.98 4.41 3.19
CA PRO A 154 9.29 5.53 2.30
C PRO A 154 10.19 6.58 2.98
N ASP A 155 10.89 7.36 2.17
CA ASP A 155 11.61 8.55 2.66
C ASP A 155 10.60 9.52 3.32
N PRO A 156 10.92 10.08 4.51
CA PRO A 156 9.96 10.90 5.26
C PRO A 156 9.47 12.13 4.51
N ILE A 157 10.36 12.79 3.76
CA ILE A 157 10.04 14.02 3.05
C ILE A 157 9.24 13.73 1.80
N GLU A 158 9.59 12.68 1.05
CA GLU A 158 8.77 12.24 -0.08
C GLU A 158 7.40 11.73 0.39
N ALA A 159 7.33 11.01 1.51
CA ALA A 159 6.07 10.58 2.10
C ALA A 159 5.14 11.75 2.44
N ILE A 160 5.68 12.81 3.04
CA ILE A 160 4.91 14.04 3.33
C ILE A 160 4.39 14.65 2.03
N LYS A 161 5.25 14.84 1.02
CA LYS A 161 4.85 15.44 -0.27
C LYS A 161 3.76 14.63 -0.97
N ILE A 162 3.91 13.30 -1.00
CA ILE A 162 2.94 12.39 -1.63
C ILE A 162 1.60 12.44 -0.89
N ARG A 163 1.59 12.46 0.44
CA ARG A 163 0.35 12.58 1.21
C ARG A 163 -0.30 13.95 1.04
N MET A 164 0.48 15.02 0.95
CA MET A 164 -0.06 16.34 0.60
C MET A 164 -0.77 16.31 -0.74
N GLU A 165 -0.16 15.72 -1.77
CA GLU A 165 -0.78 15.55 -3.08
C GLU A 165 -2.09 14.75 -3.00
N GLN A 166 -2.05 13.58 -2.35
CA GLN A 166 -3.20 12.68 -2.22
C GLN A 166 -4.37 13.32 -1.47
N LEU A 167 -4.08 14.18 -0.48
CA LEU A 167 -5.05 14.91 0.32
C LEU A 167 -5.37 16.30 -0.26
N SER A 168 -4.79 16.66 -1.41
CA SER A 168 -4.94 17.98 -2.05
C SER A 168 -4.55 19.16 -1.14
N LEU A 169 -3.54 18.96 -0.28
CA LEU A 169 -3.02 19.95 0.64
C LEU A 169 -1.91 20.79 0.00
N LYS A 170 -1.91 22.08 0.32
CA LYS A 170 -0.84 23.04 0.02
C LYS A 170 0.13 23.10 1.21
N GLN A 171 1.33 23.62 0.98
CA GLN A 171 2.33 23.78 2.05
C GLN A 171 1.82 24.59 3.24
N ASN A 172 1.04 25.65 2.98
CA ASN A 172 0.46 26.48 4.03
C ASN A 172 -0.49 25.70 4.94
N ASP A 173 -1.12 24.63 4.45
CA ASP A 173 -2.00 23.81 5.27
C ASP A 173 -1.22 23.02 6.34
N LEU A 174 0.10 22.87 6.19
CA LEU A 174 0.97 22.24 7.21
C LEU A 174 1.60 23.23 8.19
N ALA A 175 1.40 24.53 8.03
CA ALA A 175 2.06 25.55 8.84
C ALA A 175 1.85 25.33 10.34
N ASP A 176 0.61 25.11 10.78
CA ASP A 176 0.29 24.89 12.20
C ASP A 176 0.97 23.63 12.77
N ALA A 177 1.11 22.58 11.95
CA ALA A 177 1.73 21.32 12.38
C ALA A 177 3.26 21.43 12.45
N MET A 178 3.85 22.38 11.72
CA MET A 178 5.29 22.49 11.51
C MET A 178 5.91 23.79 12.04
N GLY A 179 5.14 24.63 12.74
CA GLY A 179 5.65 25.87 13.34
C GLY A 179 5.83 27.03 12.33
N GLY A 180 5.00 27.06 11.28
CA GLY A 180 4.89 28.16 10.31
C GLY A 180 5.33 27.81 8.88
N SER A 181 4.87 28.59 7.89
CA SER A 181 5.11 28.33 6.46
C SER A 181 6.59 28.28 6.06
N ASN A 182 7.43 29.13 6.67
CA ASN A 182 8.87 29.10 6.41
C ASN A 182 9.48 27.74 6.79
N ARG A 183 9.04 27.18 7.94
CA ARG A 183 9.54 25.91 8.45
C ARG A 183 9.07 24.73 7.60
N VAL A 184 7.84 24.78 7.09
CA VAL A 184 7.34 23.81 6.10
C VAL A 184 8.26 23.77 4.89
N SER A 185 8.53 24.94 4.28
CA SER A 185 9.37 25.03 3.09
C SER A 185 10.81 24.54 3.36
N GLU A 186 11.43 24.95 4.47
CA GLU A 186 12.76 24.48 4.86
C GLU A 186 12.83 22.95 4.96
N ILE A 187 11.83 22.32 5.56
CA ILE A 187 11.81 20.87 5.78
C ILE A 187 11.52 20.11 4.49
N LEU A 188 10.54 20.55 3.69
CA LEU A 188 10.22 19.92 2.41
C LEU A 188 11.36 20.03 1.39
N ASN A 189 12.20 21.06 1.51
CA ASN A 189 13.43 21.24 0.74
C ASN A 189 14.66 20.64 1.42
N ARG A 190 14.48 19.84 2.48
CA ARG A 190 15.52 19.14 3.24
C ARG A 190 16.62 20.06 3.79
N LYS A 191 16.32 21.32 4.08
CA LYS A 191 17.26 22.27 4.74
C LYS A 191 17.28 22.08 6.25
N ARG A 192 16.27 21.41 6.81
CA ARG A 192 16.13 21.17 8.24
C ARG A 192 15.47 19.81 8.50
N LYS A 193 15.83 19.19 9.62
CA LYS A 193 15.21 17.95 10.13
C LYS A 193 13.84 18.20 10.75
N LEU A 194 13.01 17.16 10.77
CA LEU A 194 11.77 17.11 11.54
C LEU A 194 12.10 17.05 13.04
N THR A 195 11.34 17.79 13.85
CA THR A 195 11.40 17.63 15.32
C THR A 195 10.37 16.59 15.77
N LEU A 196 10.53 16.03 16.97
CA LEU A 196 9.55 15.08 17.52
C LEU A 196 8.13 15.67 17.64
N GLU A 197 8.02 16.97 17.90
CA GLU A 197 6.72 17.66 17.94
C GLU A 197 6.07 17.68 16.55
N MET A 198 6.83 18.02 15.51
CA MET A 198 6.36 17.98 14.12
C MET A 198 5.92 16.57 13.72
N VAL A 199 6.71 15.55 14.09
CA VAL A 199 6.37 14.13 13.84
C VAL A 199 5.00 13.78 14.43
N ARG A 200 4.75 14.14 15.70
CA ARG A 200 3.45 13.87 16.35
C ARG A 200 2.30 14.58 15.65
N ASN A 201 2.48 15.85 15.28
CA ASN A 201 1.45 16.65 14.62
C ASN A 201 1.15 16.13 13.20
N LEU A 202 2.18 15.74 12.45
CA LEU A 202 2.05 15.24 11.09
C LEU A 202 1.46 13.83 11.03
N THR A 203 1.69 12.99 12.05
CA THR A 203 1.17 11.61 12.10
C THR A 203 -0.34 11.59 11.87
N GLY A 204 -1.09 12.38 12.65
CA GLY A 204 -2.56 12.47 12.49
C GLY A 204 -2.98 13.24 11.24
N LYS A 205 -2.30 14.34 10.92
CA LYS A 205 -2.70 15.22 9.82
C LYS A 205 -2.51 14.60 8.43
N LEU A 206 -1.49 13.76 8.26
CA LEU A 206 -1.15 13.14 6.99
C LEU A 206 -1.50 11.64 6.94
N ASN A 207 -1.94 11.05 8.06
CA ASN A 207 -2.13 9.60 8.19
C ASN A 207 -0.84 8.83 7.82
N LEU A 208 0.29 9.28 8.36
CA LEU A 208 1.60 8.65 8.23
C LEU A 208 2.03 8.12 9.60
N SER A 209 2.70 6.98 9.64
CA SER A 209 3.21 6.47 10.91
C SER A 209 4.38 7.34 11.41
N ALA A 210 4.50 7.41 12.73
CA ALA A 210 5.68 8.01 13.35
C ALA A 210 6.95 7.26 12.92
N GLU A 211 6.88 5.94 12.73
CA GLU A 211 7.99 5.10 12.25
C GLU A 211 8.58 5.59 10.92
N VAL A 212 7.75 6.02 9.97
CA VAL A 212 8.22 6.68 8.75
C VAL A 212 8.83 8.04 9.08
N LEU A 213 8.11 8.89 9.82
CA LEU A 213 8.50 10.29 10.00
C LEU A 213 9.78 10.50 10.85
N ILE A 214 10.15 9.53 11.69
CA ILE A 214 11.39 9.58 12.49
C ILE A 214 12.63 9.09 11.72
N GLN A 215 12.48 8.52 10.53
CA GLN A 215 13.63 8.03 9.79
C GLN A 215 14.60 9.16 9.46
N ASP A 216 15.88 8.81 9.41
CA ASP A 216 16.90 9.77 9.02
C ASP A 216 16.89 10.01 7.51
N TYR A 217 17.12 11.26 7.09
CA TYR A 217 17.15 11.65 5.68
C TYR A 217 18.21 12.72 5.40
N LYS A 218 18.91 12.65 4.27
CA LYS A 218 19.99 13.61 3.99
C LYS A 218 19.46 15.03 3.83
N LEU A 219 20.16 15.99 4.43
CA LEU A 219 19.89 17.41 4.22
C LEU A 219 20.54 17.88 2.92
N THR A 220 19.89 18.82 2.25
CA THR A 220 20.50 19.54 1.13
C THR A 220 21.46 20.58 1.70
N VAL A 221 22.70 20.57 1.24
CA VAL A 221 23.72 21.59 1.56
C VAL A 221 23.38 22.89 0.85
#